data_AF-W6YX13-F1
#
_entry.id   AF-W6YX13-F1
#
_cell.length_a   1.000
_cell.length_b   1.000
_cell.length_c   1.000
_cell.angle_alpha   90.00
_cell.angle_beta   90.00
_cell.angle_gamma   90.00
#
_symmetry.space_group_name_H-M   'P 1'
#
loop_
_entity.id
_entity.type
_entity.pdbx_description
1 polymer ?
#
loop_
_entity_poly.entity_id
_entity_poly.type
_entity_poly.pdbx_seq_one_letter_code
_entity_poly.pdbx_strand_id
1 'polypeptide(L)'
;LMNIRRRAAALYENSLNEEIPFRIFNKLDQALFAGYLNNAVFLDTSRLDSDFSGITYTHGWGPNAEVKRISIILNQDVIRHGQAWDIVATLIHHMIHAYFLVACGEQKEHEMDYGRLNHGLHFGKIMLAIRRLSAAHSRELATLDYGHRLPSRRFHADDYYRRWRRDEIEHEYGNEWYCSHCHGGMRGPSDCEVDKWYKKVCQPMLDLPPSIRGLEVEVYNVQRHELVKRRRTHLGPSSKSVEFIFKDRPVLVGRDKIDQFPSVMKASDKGGSRFLIVPKEVSEDTFMRLLEFLHTGSYPPDPHVFAGAAVSRDVRRKAPPIIKSQNTSVGAVVVLADIRFAKLGLYMGFEDCKTYALDRMNTYRVMYEDPVAVLKEIYRGSELDPDLKVWARMFLTRCPDTSSPGRYHGDLRDHSTVEPPNLLKLESRQGPYRSRFFTAIGVSGALEDDINKARAELKTAGWY
;
A
#
# COMPACT_ATOMS: atom_id res chain seq x y z
N LEU A 1 23.62 24.29 -15.22
CA LEU A 1 22.83 25.55 -15.13
C LEU A 1 23.61 26.82 -15.50
N MET A 2 24.89 26.96 -15.13
CA MET A 2 25.70 28.17 -15.40
C MET A 2 25.67 28.64 -16.88
N ASN A 3 25.91 27.73 -17.83
CA ASN A 3 25.89 28.04 -19.27
C ASN A 3 24.50 28.51 -19.75
N ILE A 4 23.43 27.98 -19.18
CA ILE A 4 22.04 28.37 -19.51
C ILE A 4 21.80 29.81 -19.05
N ARG A 5 22.24 30.16 -17.84
CA ARG A 5 22.13 31.52 -17.31
C ARG A 5 22.94 32.53 -18.12
N ARG A 6 24.17 32.19 -18.51
CA ARG A 6 24.99 33.02 -19.39
C ARG A 6 24.28 33.27 -20.73
N ARG A 7 23.66 32.23 -21.30
CA ARG A 7 22.91 32.38 -22.55
C ARG A 7 21.68 33.27 -22.37
N ALA A 8 20.93 33.12 -21.29
CA ALA A 8 19.80 33.99 -20.98
C ALA A 8 20.23 35.45 -20.76
N ALA A 9 21.32 35.69 -20.03
CA ALA A 9 21.88 37.02 -19.84
C ALA A 9 22.32 37.66 -21.17
N ALA A 10 23.00 36.90 -22.04
CA ALA A 10 23.40 37.39 -23.36
C ALA A 10 22.18 37.74 -24.24
N LEU A 11 21.09 36.95 -24.18
CA LEU A 11 19.86 37.29 -24.90
C LEU A 11 19.22 38.56 -24.32
N TYR A 12 19.24 38.72 -23.00
CA TYR A 12 18.73 39.90 -22.30
C TYR A 12 19.49 41.17 -22.67
N GLU A 13 20.83 41.12 -22.66
CA GLU A 13 21.71 42.23 -23.06
C GLU A 13 21.48 42.66 -24.52
N ASN A 14 21.11 41.71 -25.39
CA ASN A 14 20.77 41.97 -26.79
C ASN A 14 19.30 42.36 -27.01
N SER A 15 18.54 42.66 -25.95
CA SER A 15 17.11 43.01 -26.00
C SER A 15 16.21 41.92 -26.60
N LEU A 16 16.62 40.65 -26.54
CA LEU A 16 15.87 39.49 -27.03
C LEU A 16 15.16 38.76 -25.90
N ASN A 17 14.55 39.51 -24.98
CA ASN A 17 13.91 38.97 -23.77
C ASN A 17 12.82 37.94 -24.10
N GLU A 18 12.01 38.24 -25.13
CA GLU A 18 10.90 37.40 -25.57
C GLU A 18 11.37 36.04 -26.10
N GLU A 19 12.61 35.94 -26.59
CA GLU A 19 13.18 34.67 -27.07
C GLU A 19 13.79 33.81 -25.96
N ILE A 20 14.02 34.37 -24.77
CA ILE A 20 14.71 33.67 -23.68
C ILE A 20 14.04 32.34 -23.36
N PRO A 21 12.72 32.27 -23.05
CA PRO A 21 12.08 31.02 -22.65
C PRO A 21 12.24 29.92 -23.70
N PHE A 22 11.97 30.26 -24.96
CA PHE A 22 12.00 29.32 -26.09
C PHE A 22 13.40 28.80 -26.38
N ARG A 23 14.44 29.65 -26.29
CA ARG A 23 15.82 29.25 -26.59
C ARG A 23 16.49 28.44 -25.49
N ILE A 24 15.99 28.52 -24.25
CA ILE A 24 16.60 27.81 -23.11
C ILE A 24 15.81 26.59 -22.64
N PHE A 25 14.52 26.46 -23.00
CA PHE A 25 13.63 25.41 -22.52
C PHE A 25 14.24 24.00 -22.64
N ASN A 26 14.61 23.57 -23.85
CA ASN A 26 15.15 22.22 -24.08
C ASN A 26 16.46 21.97 -23.31
N LYS A 27 17.27 23.01 -23.08
CA LYS A 27 18.50 22.87 -22.28
C LYS A 27 18.19 22.75 -20.79
N LEU A 28 17.17 23.46 -20.30
CA LEU A 28 16.69 23.30 -18.92
C LEU A 28 16.08 21.92 -18.72
N ASP A 29 15.26 21.47 -19.66
CA ASP A 29 14.64 20.14 -19.63
C ASP A 29 15.70 19.03 -19.57
N GLN A 30 16.68 19.06 -20.46
CA GLN A 30 17.79 18.11 -20.44
C GLN A 30 18.56 18.11 -19.11
N ALA A 31 18.79 19.29 -18.54
CA ALA A 31 19.62 19.44 -17.35
C ALA A 31 18.91 19.16 -16.03
N LEU A 32 17.59 19.39 -15.95
CA LEU A 32 16.81 19.33 -14.71
C LEU A 32 15.80 18.18 -14.69
N PHE A 33 15.27 17.80 -15.85
CA PHE A 33 14.17 16.86 -15.99
C PHE A 33 14.49 15.74 -16.99
N ALA A 34 15.78 15.52 -17.28
CA ALA A 34 16.29 14.44 -18.14
C ALA A 34 15.65 14.35 -19.54
N GLY A 35 15.11 15.47 -20.06
CA GLY A 35 14.50 15.49 -21.40
C GLY A 35 13.03 15.05 -21.45
N TYR A 36 12.37 14.84 -20.29
CA TYR A 36 10.99 14.36 -20.24
C TYR A 36 9.95 15.40 -20.69
N LEU A 37 10.27 16.69 -20.69
CA LEU A 37 9.31 17.74 -21.06
C LEU A 37 9.32 18.04 -22.57
N ASN A 38 10.41 17.69 -23.27
CA ASN A 38 10.51 17.86 -24.70
C ASN A 38 9.41 17.07 -25.42
N ASN A 39 8.78 17.69 -26.42
CA ASN A 39 7.59 17.20 -27.13
C ASN A 39 6.32 17.01 -26.27
N ALA A 40 6.41 16.92 -24.94
CA ALA A 40 5.24 16.83 -24.04
C ALA A 40 4.61 18.21 -23.74
N VAL A 41 5.43 19.27 -23.79
CA VAL A 41 5.01 20.64 -23.46
C VAL A 41 4.89 21.52 -24.70
N PHE A 42 3.83 22.30 -24.76
CA PHE A 42 3.69 23.50 -25.58
C PHE A 42 3.98 24.73 -24.72
N LEU A 43 4.96 25.53 -25.12
CA LEU A 43 5.34 26.76 -24.44
C LEU A 43 4.86 27.95 -25.27
N ASP A 44 4.22 28.91 -24.62
CA ASP A 44 3.77 30.16 -25.24
C ASP A 44 3.83 31.32 -24.25
N THR A 45 3.57 32.53 -24.74
CA THR A 45 3.57 33.77 -23.96
C THR A 45 2.31 34.56 -24.25
N SER A 46 1.62 35.03 -23.21
CA SER A 46 0.41 35.84 -23.35
C SER A 46 0.37 36.97 -22.34
N ARG A 47 -0.49 37.95 -22.57
CA ARG A 47 -0.84 38.95 -21.56
C ARG A 47 -1.82 38.29 -20.60
N LEU A 48 -1.37 38.06 -19.37
CA LEU A 48 -2.18 37.54 -18.27
C LEU A 48 -2.36 38.65 -17.23
N ASP A 49 -3.27 38.48 -16.26
CA ASP A 49 -3.41 39.49 -15.21
C ASP A 49 -2.09 39.71 -14.46
N SER A 50 -1.89 40.94 -14.01
CA SER A 50 -0.62 41.44 -13.48
C SER A 50 -0.14 40.75 -12.20
N ASP A 51 -0.97 39.90 -11.60
CA ASP A 51 -0.65 39.10 -10.41
C ASP A 51 -0.15 37.68 -10.73
N PHE A 52 -0.28 37.21 -11.98
CA PHE A 52 0.20 35.89 -12.41
C PHE A 52 1.56 35.99 -13.08
N SER A 53 2.47 35.09 -12.72
CA SER A 53 3.74 34.92 -13.45
C SER A 53 3.60 34.07 -14.71
N GLY A 54 2.56 33.25 -14.74
CA GLY A 54 2.21 32.33 -15.81
C GLY A 54 1.16 31.33 -15.34
N ILE A 55 0.73 30.46 -16.25
CA ILE A 55 -0.24 29.39 -16.02
C ILE A 55 0.28 28.10 -16.66
N THR A 56 0.11 26.98 -15.98
CA THR A 56 0.38 25.64 -16.54
C THR A 56 -0.92 24.86 -16.61
N TYR A 57 -1.31 24.44 -17.80
CA TYR A 57 -2.52 23.69 -18.08
C TYR A 57 -2.21 22.20 -18.24
N THR A 58 -3.12 21.35 -17.76
CA THR A 58 -3.11 19.91 -18.04
C THR A 58 -3.36 19.63 -19.54
N HIS A 59 -3.18 18.37 -19.95
CA HIS A 59 -3.17 17.96 -21.36
C HIS A 59 -4.45 18.39 -22.11
N GLY A 60 -4.29 19.21 -23.15
CA GLY A 60 -5.41 19.60 -24.02
C GLY A 60 -6.37 20.64 -23.44
N TRP A 61 -6.05 21.21 -22.28
CA TRP A 61 -6.83 22.26 -21.63
C TRP A 61 -6.19 23.65 -21.73
N GLY A 62 -5.16 23.79 -22.56
CA GLY A 62 -4.57 25.10 -22.86
C GLY A 62 -5.53 25.99 -23.66
N PRO A 63 -5.24 27.30 -23.75
CA PRO A 63 -6.08 28.25 -24.46
C PRO A 63 -6.18 27.95 -25.97
N ASN A 64 -5.20 27.24 -26.53
CA ASN A 64 -5.25 26.74 -27.91
C ASN A 64 -5.86 25.33 -27.94
N ALA A 65 -7.11 25.22 -28.39
CA ALA A 65 -7.87 23.98 -28.45
C ALA A 65 -7.26 22.89 -29.39
N GLU A 66 -6.42 23.29 -30.35
CA GLU A 66 -5.72 22.38 -31.25
C GLU A 66 -4.53 21.68 -30.57
N VAL A 67 -3.98 22.30 -29.52
CA VAL A 67 -2.84 21.77 -28.77
C VAL A 67 -3.31 20.76 -27.72
N LYS A 68 -3.05 19.47 -27.96
CA LYS A 68 -3.37 18.38 -27.00
C LYS A 68 -2.29 18.11 -25.95
N ARG A 69 -1.25 18.95 -25.92
CA ARG A 69 -0.10 18.84 -25.01
C ARG A 69 -0.34 19.61 -23.70
N ILE A 70 0.55 19.42 -22.72
CA ILE A 70 0.63 20.28 -21.53
C ILE A 70 0.99 21.68 -22.01
N SER A 71 0.29 22.72 -21.58
CA SER A 71 0.57 24.09 -22.02
C SER A 71 1.15 24.92 -20.89
N ILE A 72 2.32 25.52 -21.10
CA ILE A 72 2.90 26.54 -20.23
C ILE A 72 2.72 27.89 -20.93
N ILE A 73 1.96 28.79 -20.32
CA ILE A 73 1.74 30.16 -20.80
C ILE A 73 2.42 31.11 -19.82
N LEU A 74 3.52 31.73 -20.22
CA LEU A 74 4.21 32.72 -19.39
C LEU A 74 3.59 34.11 -19.56
N ASN A 75 3.51 34.87 -18.47
CA ASN A 75 3.04 36.26 -18.55
C ASN A 75 4.09 37.13 -19.25
N GLN A 76 3.67 37.83 -20.30
CA GLN A 76 4.50 38.81 -21.03
C GLN A 76 5.10 39.88 -20.11
N ASP A 77 4.42 40.27 -19.03
CA ASP A 77 4.93 41.28 -18.10
C ASP A 77 6.20 40.82 -17.38
N VAL A 78 6.29 39.53 -17.04
CA VAL A 78 7.50 38.93 -16.46
C VAL A 78 8.65 38.96 -17.46
N ILE A 79 8.36 38.73 -18.73
CA ILE A 79 9.35 38.68 -19.80
C ILE A 79 9.86 40.09 -20.15
N ARG A 80 8.95 41.06 -20.21
CA ARG A 80 9.27 42.45 -20.61
C ARG A 80 9.97 43.23 -19.51
N HIS A 81 9.58 43.04 -18.27
CA HIS A 81 10.05 43.86 -17.15
C HIS A 81 10.96 43.10 -16.17
N GLY A 82 10.99 41.77 -16.25
CA GLY A 82 11.87 40.93 -15.42
C GLY A 82 13.31 40.92 -15.92
N GLN A 83 14.23 40.56 -15.03
CA GLN A 83 15.61 40.31 -15.40
C GLN A 83 15.76 38.90 -15.99
N ALA A 84 16.86 38.63 -16.69
CA ALA A 84 17.12 37.31 -17.27
C ALA A 84 16.94 36.14 -16.27
N TRP A 85 17.36 36.33 -15.01
CA TRP A 85 17.21 35.30 -13.98
C TRP A 85 15.77 35.17 -13.46
N ASP A 86 14.95 36.22 -13.51
CA ASP A 86 13.54 36.18 -13.14
C ASP A 86 12.75 35.35 -14.17
N ILE A 87 13.07 35.54 -15.45
CA ILE A 87 12.50 34.77 -16.57
C ILE A 87 12.89 33.29 -16.43
N VAL A 88 14.17 33.00 -16.19
CA VAL A 88 14.66 31.62 -15.98
C VAL A 88 13.97 30.96 -14.79
N ALA A 89 13.88 31.64 -13.65
CA ALA A 89 13.24 31.11 -12.45
C ALA A 89 11.75 30.83 -12.66
N THR A 90 11.04 31.76 -13.31
CA THR A 90 9.61 31.61 -13.64
C THR A 90 9.39 30.44 -14.59
N LEU A 91 10.23 30.29 -15.60
CA LEU A 91 10.16 29.15 -16.50
C LEU A 91 10.39 27.83 -15.76
N ILE A 92 11.41 27.73 -14.91
CA ILE A 92 11.68 26.52 -14.13
C ILE A 92 10.49 26.18 -13.23
N HIS A 93 9.87 27.17 -12.58
CA HIS A 93 8.70 26.97 -11.74
C HIS A 93 7.57 26.26 -12.50
N HIS A 94 7.20 26.76 -13.69
CA HIS A 94 6.18 26.13 -14.52
C HIS A 94 6.62 24.78 -15.10
N MET A 95 7.92 24.60 -15.38
CA MET A 95 8.45 23.30 -15.79
C MET A 95 8.32 22.24 -14.68
N ILE A 96 8.36 22.61 -13.39
CA ILE A 96 8.11 21.69 -12.28
C ILE A 96 6.65 21.20 -12.31
N HIS A 97 5.68 22.08 -12.52
CA HIS A 97 4.26 21.69 -12.70
C HIS A 97 4.09 20.75 -13.89
N ALA A 98 4.66 21.11 -15.04
CA ALA A 98 4.61 20.26 -16.23
C ALA A 98 5.28 18.89 -15.99
N TYR A 99 6.38 18.86 -15.23
CA TYR A 99 7.06 17.61 -14.88
C TYR A 99 6.18 16.68 -14.06
N PHE A 100 5.38 17.19 -13.13
CA PHE A 100 4.40 16.36 -12.42
C PHE A 100 3.32 15.82 -13.36
N LEU A 101 2.85 16.62 -14.32
CA LEU A 101 1.86 16.14 -15.30
C LEU A 101 2.42 15.07 -16.25
N VAL A 102 3.71 15.15 -16.61
CA VAL A 102 4.37 14.10 -17.40
C VAL A 102 4.61 12.85 -16.56
N ALA A 103 5.20 12.99 -15.36
CA ALA A 103 5.61 11.86 -14.53
C ALA A 103 4.43 11.15 -13.85
N CYS A 104 3.40 11.91 -13.45
CA CYS A 104 2.26 11.43 -12.67
C CYS A 104 0.94 11.42 -13.46
N GLY A 105 0.99 11.69 -14.77
CA GLY A 105 -0.20 11.77 -15.64
C GLY A 105 -1.02 13.06 -15.48
N GLU A 106 -2.04 13.18 -16.30
CA GLU A 106 -2.97 14.32 -16.28
C GLU A 106 -3.63 14.50 -14.91
N GLN A 107 -3.84 15.75 -14.49
CA GLN A 107 -4.74 16.05 -13.39
C GLN A 107 -6.18 16.01 -13.90
N LYS A 108 -7.05 15.31 -13.18
CA LYS A 108 -8.50 15.24 -13.44
C LYS A 108 -9.26 15.93 -12.31
N GLU A 109 -10.49 16.36 -12.59
CA GLU A 109 -11.36 17.06 -11.65
C GLU A 109 -11.52 16.35 -10.29
N HIS A 110 -11.69 15.03 -10.30
CA HIS A 110 -11.86 14.24 -9.08
C HIS A 110 -10.53 13.77 -8.45
N GLU A 111 -9.37 14.17 -9.00
CA GLU A 111 -8.04 13.78 -8.53
C GLU A 111 -7.24 14.97 -7.96
N MET A 112 -7.90 16.08 -7.64
CA MET A 112 -7.24 17.27 -7.09
C MET A 112 -6.51 17.02 -5.76
N ASP A 113 -6.92 16.00 -5.00
CA ASP A 113 -6.26 15.57 -3.76
C ASP A 113 -4.77 15.23 -3.95
N TYR A 114 -4.37 14.78 -5.15
CA TYR A 114 -2.96 14.53 -5.47
C TYR A 114 -2.15 15.81 -5.69
N GLY A 115 -2.83 16.92 -6.01
CA GLY A 115 -2.26 18.25 -6.12
C GLY A 115 -1.09 18.34 -7.11
N ARG A 116 -1.20 17.71 -8.29
CA ARG A 116 -0.12 17.71 -9.31
C ARG A 116 0.23 19.11 -9.79
N LEU A 117 -0.75 20.01 -9.79
CA LEU A 117 -0.63 21.43 -10.13
C LEU A 117 -0.50 22.36 -8.90
N ASN A 118 -0.43 21.79 -7.69
CA ASN A 118 -0.39 22.55 -6.44
C ASN A 118 1.05 22.74 -5.92
N HIS A 119 1.25 23.80 -5.14
CA HIS A 119 2.52 24.17 -4.51
C HIS A 119 2.80 23.40 -3.21
N GLY A 120 2.55 22.09 -3.23
CA GLY A 120 2.69 21.20 -2.07
C GLY A 120 4.14 20.77 -1.78
N LEU A 121 4.27 19.81 -0.85
CA LEU A 121 5.56 19.27 -0.40
C LEU A 121 6.40 18.67 -1.54
N HIS A 122 5.74 18.02 -2.52
CA HIS A 122 6.38 17.47 -3.71
C HIS A 122 7.03 18.57 -4.56
N PHE A 123 6.28 19.62 -4.87
CA PHE A 123 6.77 20.79 -5.60
C PHE A 123 7.95 21.44 -4.86
N GLY A 124 7.76 21.69 -3.56
CA GLY A 124 8.78 22.25 -2.69
C GLY A 124 10.08 21.45 -2.74
N LYS A 125 10.00 20.11 -2.76
CA LYS A 125 11.21 19.28 -2.77
C LYS A 125 12.03 19.42 -4.05
N ILE A 126 11.40 19.40 -5.22
CA ILE A 126 12.09 19.58 -6.50
C ILE A 126 12.66 21.00 -6.59
N MET A 127 11.85 22.00 -6.25
CA MET A 127 12.26 23.40 -6.23
C MET A 127 13.51 23.63 -5.35
N LEU A 128 13.48 23.16 -4.10
CA LEU A 128 14.60 23.29 -3.17
C LEU A 128 15.84 22.53 -3.63
N ALA A 129 15.67 21.34 -4.24
CA ALA A 129 16.78 20.60 -4.82
C ALA A 129 17.46 21.40 -5.95
N ILE A 130 16.68 21.99 -6.87
CA ILE A 130 17.21 22.83 -7.96
C ILE A 130 17.94 24.06 -7.40
N ARG A 131 17.38 24.74 -6.39
CA ARG A 131 18.03 25.89 -5.73
C ARG A 131 19.37 25.50 -5.11
N ARG A 132 19.39 24.44 -4.30
CA ARG A 132 20.60 23.92 -3.63
C ARG A 132 21.68 23.53 -4.64
N LEU A 133 21.31 22.79 -5.69
CA LEU A 133 22.23 22.42 -6.77
C LEU A 133 22.77 23.63 -7.54
N SER A 134 21.94 24.66 -7.74
CA SER A 134 22.36 25.91 -8.39
C SER A 134 23.36 26.71 -7.55
N ALA A 135 23.13 26.75 -6.23
CA ALA A 135 24.02 27.41 -5.28
C ALA A 135 25.40 26.73 -5.24
N ALA A 136 25.44 25.40 -5.22
CA ALA A 136 26.69 24.64 -5.17
C ALA A 136 27.60 24.85 -6.39
N HIS A 137 27.04 25.16 -7.57
CA HIS A 137 27.79 25.24 -8.83
C HIS A 137 27.94 26.68 -9.38
N SER A 138 27.36 27.69 -8.71
CA SER A 138 27.49 29.10 -9.09
C SER A 138 26.92 30.05 -8.02
N ARG A 139 25.69 30.52 -8.22
CA ARG A 139 24.93 31.41 -7.36
C ARG A 139 23.51 30.84 -7.26
N GLU A 140 22.93 30.86 -6.08
CA GLU A 140 21.57 30.38 -5.88
C GLU A 140 20.57 31.09 -6.83
N LEU A 141 19.60 30.33 -7.34
CA LEU A 141 18.43 30.87 -8.03
C LEU A 141 17.44 31.39 -6.99
N ALA A 142 17.79 32.46 -6.29
CA ALA A 142 17.01 33.00 -5.16
C ALA A 142 15.60 33.48 -5.53
N THR A 143 15.33 33.68 -6.83
CA THR A 143 14.03 34.09 -7.36
C THR A 143 13.14 32.91 -7.75
N LEU A 144 13.67 31.67 -7.69
CA LEU A 144 12.86 30.46 -7.78
C LEU A 144 12.27 30.18 -6.39
N ASP A 145 10.99 30.46 -6.25
CA ASP A 145 10.25 30.27 -5.01
C ASP A 145 8.80 29.84 -5.32
N TYR A 146 8.00 29.59 -4.29
CA TYR A 146 6.58 29.26 -4.44
C TYR A 146 5.77 30.40 -5.07
N GLY A 147 6.16 31.64 -4.80
CA GLY A 147 5.62 32.84 -5.42
C GLY A 147 6.68 33.60 -6.20
N HIS A 148 6.23 34.46 -7.11
CA HIS A 148 7.11 35.24 -7.98
C HIS A 148 7.21 36.72 -7.56
N ARG A 149 8.41 37.28 -7.60
CA ARG A 149 8.60 38.74 -7.42
C ARG A 149 8.29 39.45 -8.74
N LEU A 150 7.03 39.80 -8.96
CA LEU A 150 6.60 40.51 -10.17
C LEU A 150 7.12 41.96 -10.18
N PRO A 151 7.70 42.45 -11.29
CA PRO A 151 8.29 43.79 -11.39
C PRO A 151 7.30 44.94 -11.10
N SER A 152 6.00 44.77 -11.39
CA SER A 152 4.96 45.79 -11.14
C SER A 152 4.83 46.18 -9.66
N ARG A 153 5.29 45.33 -8.73
CA ARG A 153 5.38 45.67 -7.30
C ARG A 153 6.49 46.68 -6.94
N ARG A 154 7.40 47.01 -7.87
CA ARG A 154 8.46 48.01 -7.60
C ARG A 154 8.01 49.45 -7.76
N PHE A 155 6.83 49.71 -8.37
CA PHE A 155 6.41 51.08 -8.75
C PHE A 155 5.13 51.61 -8.10
N HIS A 156 4.37 50.79 -7.36
CA HIS A 156 3.22 51.28 -6.58
C HIS A 156 3.41 50.95 -5.10
N ALA A 157 3.89 51.95 -4.35
CA ALA A 157 3.77 52.00 -2.90
C ALA A 157 2.35 52.47 -2.56
N ASP A 158 1.45 51.52 -2.32
CA ASP A 158 0.21 51.84 -1.62
C ASP A 158 -0.19 50.63 -0.77
N ASP A 159 0.44 50.53 0.40
CA ASP A 159 0.33 49.40 1.33
C ASP A 159 -0.93 49.48 2.22
N TYR A 160 -1.72 50.55 2.14
CA TYR A 160 -2.88 50.74 3.03
C TYR A 160 -4.18 50.06 2.54
N TYR A 161 -4.39 49.86 1.24
CA TYR A 161 -5.59 49.20 0.69
C TYR A 161 -5.43 47.69 0.44
N ARG A 162 -4.24 47.12 0.66
CA ARG A 162 -3.87 45.76 0.20
C ARG A 162 -4.28 44.60 1.11
N ARG A 163 -4.71 44.87 2.34
CA ARG A 163 -5.00 43.79 3.30
C ARG A 163 -6.40 43.20 3.14
N TRP A 164 -7.36 43.98 2.67
CA TRP A 164 -8.76 43.54 2.53
C TRP A 164 -9.02 42.73 1.24
N ARG A 165 -8.37 43.08 0.12
CA ARG A 165 -8.59 42.40 -1.17
C ARG A 165 -7.84 41.07 -1.33
N ARG A 166 -6.92 40.75 -0.42
CA ARG A 166 -6.03 39.57 -0.52
C ARG A 166 -6.75 38.28 -0.12
N ASP A 167 -7.66 38.35 0.85
CA ASP A 167 -8.46 37.20 1.28
C ASP A 167 -9.63 36.93 0.31
N GLU A 168 -10.13 37.95 -0.40
CA GLU A 168 -11.23 37.82 -1.38
C GLU A 168 -10.77 37.22 -2.73
N ILE A 169 -9.56 37.55 -3.22
CA ILE A 169 -9.05 37.03 -4.51
C ILE A 169 -8.63 35.55 -4.41
N GLU A 170 -8.13 35.09 -3.26
CA GLU A 170 -7.90 33.65 -2.99
C GLU A 170 -9.22 32.85 -2.99
N HIS A 171 -10.39 33.50 -2.89
CA HIS A 171 -11.71 32.88 -2.96
C HIS A 171 -12.39 32.94 -4.34
N GLU A 172 -12.10 33.93 -5.19
CA GLU A 172 -12.77 34.07 -6.51
C GLU A 172 -12.16 33.22 -7.63
N TYR A 173 -10.84 33.04 -7.67
CA TYR A 173 -10.16 32.15 -8.65
C TYR A 173 -9.95 30.76 -8.07
N GLY A 174 -11.03 30.17 -7.55
CA GLY A 174 -11.03 28.83 -6.96
C GLY A 174 -10.33 27.81 -7.86
N ASN A 175 -9.52 26.93 -7.23
CA ASN A 175 -8.67 25.91 -7.85
C ASN A 175 -9.30 25.24 -9.07
N GLU A 176 -9.05 25.80 -10.26
CA GLU A 176 -9.38 25.14 -11.50
C GLU A 176 -8.56 23.87 -11.58
N TRP A 177 -9.22 22.72 -11.57
CA TRP A 177 -8.54 21.43 -11.55
C TRP A 177 -7.58 21.22 -12.74
N TYR A 178 -7.78 21.97 -13.83
CA TYR A 178 -7.06 21.82 -15.08
C TYR A 178 -5.87 22.78 -15.24
N CYS A 179 -5.65 23.73 -14.32
CA CYS A 179 -4.54 24.69 -14.44
C CYS A 179 -3.91 25.11 -13.09
N SER A 180 -2.65 25.56 -13.12
CA SER A 180 -1.96 26.15 -11.96
C SER A 180 -1.86 27.67 -12.11
N HIS A 181 -2.56 28.41 -11.26
CA HIS A 181 -2.46 29.86 -11.17
C HIS A 181 -1.27 30.27 -10.29
N CYS A 182 -0.15 30.68 -10.90
CA CYS A 182 1.11 30.93 -10.16
C CYS A 182 1.28 32.41 -9.79
N HIS A 183 0.72 32.80 -8.64
CA HIS A 183 0.71 34.18 -8.14
C HIS A 183 2.01 34.61 -7.45
N GLY A 184 2.24 35.92 -7.40
CA GLY A 184 3.37 36.51 -6.67
C GLY A 184 3.31 36.38 -5.14
N GLY A 185 2.14 36.10 -4.57
CA GLY A 185 1.90 36.01 -3.13
C GLY A 185 1.89 34.60 -2.54
N MET A 186 2.05 33.56 -3.35
CA MET A 186 1.85 32.19 -2.87
C MET A 186 2.85 31.78 -1.82
N ARG A 187 2.31 31.16 -0.75
CA ARG A 187 3.09 30.56 0.34
C ARG A 187 3.04 29.04 0.18
N GLY A 188 4.21 28.43 0.13
CA GLY A 188 4.33 26.98 0.22
C GLY A 188 4.80 26.53 1.60
N PRO A 189 4.94 25.20 1.80
CA PRO A 189 5.54 24.64 3.00
C PRO A 189 6.96 25.15 3.22
N SER A 190 7.36 25.30 4.48
CA SER A 190 8.73 25.68 4.83
C SER A 190 9.75 24.60 4.44
N ASP A 191 11.01 24.99 4.24
CA ASP A 191 12.11 24.07 3.93
C ASP A 191 12.23 22.93 4.96
N CYS A 192 12.00 23.24 6.23
CA CYS A 192 12.05 22.27 7.32
C CYS A 192 10.92 21.23 7.18
N GLU A 193 9.70 21.66 6.85
CA GLU A 193 8.57 20.77 6.61
C GLU A 193 8.82 19.86 5.41
N VAL A 194 9.32 20.41 4.30
CA VAL A 194 9.66 19.65 3.09
C VAL A 194 10.72 18.60 3.38
N ASP A 195 11.80 18.96 4.08
CA ASP A 195 12.88 18.02 4.39
C ASP A 195 12.44 16.96 5.41
N LYS A 196 11.64 17.32 6.42
CA LYS A 196 11.05 16.37 7.37
C LYS A 196 10.13 15.38 6.66
N TRP A 197 9.28 15.87 5.78
CA TRP A 197 8.40 15.03 4.97
C TRP A 197 9.20 14.09 4.06
N TYR A 198 10.20 14.59 3.33
CA TYR A 198 11.01 13.78 2.42
C TYR A 198 11.73 12.65 3.17
N LYS A 199 12.38 12.97 4.31
CA LYS A 199 13.08 11.99 5.16
C LYS A 199 12.12 10.92 5.70
N LYS A 200 10.89 11.31 6.02
CA LYS A 200 9.87 10.38 6.56
C LYS A 200 9.23 9.52 5.48
N VAL A 201 8.91 10.08 4.31
CA VAL A 201 8.02 9.44 3.33
C VAL A 201 8.77 8.93 2.10
N CYS A 202 9.66 9.74 1.51
CA CYS A 202 10.30 9.41 0.23
C CYS A 202 11.63 8.70 0.40
N GLN A 203 12.47 9.12 1.34
CA GLN A 203 13.79 8.54 1.53
C GLN A 203 13.75 7.04 1.85
N PRO A 204 12.86 6.55 2.74
CA PRO A 204 12.77 5.11 3.03
C PRO A 204 12.36 4.26 1.81
N MET A 205 11.70 4.87 0.81
CA MET A 205 11.33 4.17 -0.43
C MET A 205 12.54 3.79 -1.29
N LEU A 206 13.70 4.40 -1.05
CA LEU A 206 14.93 4.06 -1.78
C LEU A 206 15.53 2.73 -1.32
N ASP A 207 15.25 2.32 -0.08
CA ASP A 207 15.70 1.05 0.50
C ASP A 207 14.76 -0.13 0.17
N LEU A 208 13.60 0.18 -0.42
CA LEU A 208 12.58 -0.81 -0.83
C LEU A 208 12.77 -1.22 -2.30
N PRO A 209 12.17 -2.35 -2.73
CA PRO A 209 12.31 -2.85 -4.09
C PRO A 209 11.95 -1.79 -5.15
N PRO A 210 12.69 -1.67 -6.28
CA PRO A 210 12.45 -0.64 -7.28
C PRO A 210 11.01 -0.59 -7.82
N SER A 211 10.30 -1.72 -7.80
CA SER A 211 8.90 -1.87 -8.20
C SER A 211 7.94 -0.93 -7.45
N ILE A 212 8.23 -0.53 -6.20
CA ILE A 212 7.37 0.39 -5.45
C ILE A 212 7.38 1.82 -6.01
N ARG A 213 8.38 2.16 -6.81
CA ARG A 213 8.51 3.44 -7.53
C ARG A 213 7.96 3.37 -8.96
N GLY A 214 7.49 2.20 -9.38
CA GLY A 214 6.87 2.01 -10.69
C GLY A 214 5.51 2.70 -10.81
N LEU A 215 5.10 2.98 -12.05
CA LEU A 215 3.80 3.60 -12.35
C LEU A 215 2.60 2.67 -12.08
N GLU A 216 2.85 1.37 -12.06
CA GLU A 216 1.84 0.33 -11.86
C GLU A 216 1.96 -0.29 -10.48
N VAL A 217 0.82 -0.78 -9.98
CA VAL A 217 0.68 -1.52 -8.74
C VAL A 217 -0.36 -2.63 -8.94
N GLU A 218 -0.23 -3.73 -8.21
CA GLU A 218 -1.22 -4.80 -8.25
C GLU A 218 -2.36 -4.49 -7.28
N VAL A 219 -3.59 -4.76 -7.69
CA VAL A 219 -4.81 -4.59 -6.89
C VAL A 219 -5.59 -5.90 -6.93
N TYR A 220 -6.11 -6.31 -5.78
CA TYR A 220 -6.88 -7.54 -5.66
C TYR A 220 -8.28 -7.38 -6.26
N ASN A 221 -8.65 -8.28 -7.18
CA ASN A 221 -9.99 -8.37 -7.74
C ASN A 221 -10.78 -9.46 -7.00
N VAL A 222 -11.71 -9.05 -6.15
CA VAL A 222 -12.55 -9.95 -5.35
C VAL A 222 -13.38 -10.91 -6.21
N GLN A 223 -13.90 -10.47 -7.36
CA GLN A 223 -14.78 -11.28 -8.20
C GLN A 223 -14.03 -12.41 -8.92
N ARG A 224 -12.78 -12.15 -9.31
CA ARG A 224 -11.94 -13.09 -10.08
C ARG A 224 -10.91 -13.82 -9.23
N HIS A 225 -10.77 -13.45 -7.96
CA HIS A 225 -9.75 -13.96 -7.05
C HIS A 225 -8.33 -13.90 -7.65
N GLU A 226 -7.99 -12.74 -8.24
CA GLU A 226 -6.70 -12.53 -8.93
C GLU A 226 -6.12 -11.14 -8.64
N LEU A 227 -4.82 -10.99 -8.84
CA LEU A 227 -4.13 -9.70 -8.80
C LEU A 227 -4.09 -9.07 -10.20
N VAL A 228 -4.59 -7.84 -10.31
CA VAL A 228 -4.64 -7.09 -11.57
C VAL A 228 -3.75 -5.86 -11.47
N LYS A 229 -2.92 -5.64 -12.49
CA LYS A 229 -2.10 -4.43 -12.58
C LYS A 229 -2.96 -3.22 -12.92
N ARG A 230 -2.77 -2.13 -12.16
CA ARG A 230 -3.42 -0.84 -12.37
C ARG A 230 -2.38 0.28 -12.28
N ARG A 231 -2.60 1.36 -13.04
CA ARG A 231 -1.81 2.57 -12.89
C ARG A 231 -2.18 3.27 -11.59
N ARG A 232 -1.16 3.67 -10.80
CA ARG A 232 -1.32 4.39 -9.53
C ARG A 232 -2.10 5.69 -9.69
N THR A 233 -2.02 6.30 -10.86
CA THR A 233 -2.71 7.54 -11.21
C THR A 233 -4.23 7.39 -11.25
N HIS A 234 -4.75 6.18 -11.47
CA HIS A 234 -6.19 5.90 -11.52
C HIS A 234 -6.72 5.30 -10.20
N LEU A 235 -5.88 5.29 -9.15
CA LEU A 235 -6.24 4.78 -7.84
C LEU A 235 -6.40 5.94 -6.86
N GLY A 236 -6.98 5.66 -5.69
CA GLY A 236 -7.14 6.67 -4.65
C GLY A 236 -5.80 7.13 -4.06
N PRO A 237 -5.75 8.35 -3.46
CA PRO A 237 -4.56 8.92 -2.86
C PRO A 237 -3.76 7.96 -1.98
N SER A 238 -2.43 8.04 -2.05
CA SER A 238 -1.53 7.17 -1.27
C SER A 238 -1.75 7.24 0.24
N SER A 239 -2.31 8.35 0.75
CA SER A 239 -2.71 8.53 2.16
C SER A 239 -3.87 7.62 2.56
N LYS A 240 -4.70 7.18 1.62
CA LYS A 240 -5.89 6.33 1.81
C LYS A 240 -5.61 4.85 1.50
N SER A 241 -4.35 4.44 1.39
CA SER A 241 -3.96 3.08 1.03
C SER A 241 -2.73 2.59 1.79
N VAL A 242 -2.60 1.27 1.91
CA VAL A 242 -1.39 0.56 2.35
C VAL A 242 -0.96 -0.39 1.24
N GLU A 243 0.34 -0.52 1.03
CA GLU A 243 0.91 -1.42 0.02
C GLU A 243 1.68 -2.56 0.67
N PHE A 244 1.23 -3.78 0.43
CA PHE A 244 1.93 -4.99 0.83
C PHE A 244 2.99 -5.32 -0.22
N ILE A 245 4.25 -5.47 0.19
CA ILE A 245 5.35 -5.88 -0.68
C ILE A 245 5.47 -7.40 -0.59
N PHE A 246 4.88 -8.10 -1.57
CA PHE A 246 4.90 -9.56 -1.64
C PHE A 246 5.82 -10.02 -2.77
N LYS A 247 6.94 -10.66 -2.42
CA LYS A 247 7.97 -11.11 -3.38
C LYS A 247 8.39 -10.00 -4.36
N ASP A 248 8.75 -8.84 -3.80
CA ASP A 248 9.12 -7.62 -4.54
C ASP A 248 8.00 -7.01 -5.42
N ARG A 249 6.75 -7.48 -5.30
CA ARG A 249 5.59 -6.89 -5.98
C ARG A 249 4.75 -6.06 -5.01
N PRO A 250 4.48 -4.77 -5.30
CA PRO A 250 3.58 -3.97 -4.48
C PRO A 250 2.12 -4.31 -4.80
N VAL A 251 1.38 -4.65 -3.75
CA VAL A 251 -0.07 -4.90 -3.80
C VAL A 251 -0.78 -3.86 -2.94
N LEU A 252 -1.60 -3.03 -3.58
CA LEU A 252 -2.31 -1.93 -2.93
C LEU A 252 -3.64 -2.42 -2.34
N VAL A 253 -3.87 -2.05 -1.08
CA VAL A 253 -5.13 -2.26 -0.36
C VAL A 253 -5.60 -0.93 0.21
N GLY A 254 -6.87 -0.60 0.00
CA GLY A 254 -7.48 0.62 0.54
C GLY A 254 -7.56 0.58 2.06
N ARG A 255 -7.36 1.74 2.71
CA ARG A 255 -7.52 1.85 4.17
C ARG A 255 -8.93 1.47 4.62
N ASP A 256 -9.95 1.75 3.81
CA ASP A 256 -11.33 1.35 4.06
C ASP A 256 -11.51 -0.18 4.26
N LYS A 257 -10.63 -0.99 3.66
CA LYS A 257 -10.59 -2.45 3.85
C LYS A 257 -9.82 -2.86 5.10
N ILE A 258 -8.83 -2.08 5.49
CA ILE A 258 -7.96 -2.35 6.64
C ILE A 258 -8.60 -1.84 7.94
N ASP A 259 -9.48 -0.83 7.86
CA ASP A 259 -10.04 -0.15 9.03
C ASP A 259 -10.81 -1.07 9.99
N GLN A 260 -11.30 -2.20 9.47
CA GLN A 260 -12.01 -3.23 10.23
C GLN A 260 -11.08 -4.14 11.05
N PHE A 261 -9.76 -4.05 10.85
CA PHE A 261 -8.75 -4.93 11.44
C PHE A 261 -7.70 -4.11 12.23
N PRO A 262 -7.95 -3.85 13.53
CA PRO A 262 -7.11 -2.98 14.35
C PRO A 262 -5.62 -3.36 14.39
N SER A 263 -5.30 -4.66 14.36
CA SER A 263 -3.91 -5.14 14.37
C SER A 263 -3.18 -4.83 13.06
N VAL A 264 -3.88 -4.93 11.92
CA VAL A 264 -3.33 -4.59 10.59
C VAL A 264 -3.12 -3.07 10.49
N MET A 265 -4.09 -2.29 10.96
CA MET A 265 -3.97 -0.82 11.04
C MET A 265 -2.78 -0.41 11.91
N LYS A 266 -2.69 -0.96 13.13
CA LYS A 266 -1.59 -0.69 14.06
C LYS A 266 -0.22 -1.02 13.48
N ALA A 267 -0.10 -2.12 12.73
CA ALA A 267 1.14 -2.48 12.06
C ALA A 267 1.52 -1.45 10.98
N SER A 268 0.54 -0.97 10.19
CA SER A 268 0.75 0.08 9.21
C SER A 268 1.19 1.42 9.84
N ASP A 269 0.59 1.79 10.97
CA ASP A 269 0.91 3.05 11.65
C ASP A 269 2.27 2.97 12.38
N LYS A 270 2.55 1.85 13.06
CA LYS A 270 3.83 1.63 13.77
C LYS A 270 5.02 1.59 12.81
N GLY A 271 4.82 1.04 11.61
CA GLY A 271 5.85 1.04 10.56
C GLY A 271 6.23 2.45 10.09
N GLY A 272 5.42 3.47 10.39
CA GLY A 272 5.65 4.85 9.96
C GLY A 272 5.69 5.04 8.44
N SER A 273 5.30 4.00 7.70
CA SER A 273 5.43 3.83 6.26
C SER A 273 4.16 3.20 5.73
N ARG A 274 3.74 3.62 4.53
CA ARG A 274 2.62 3.01 3.82
C ARG A 274 2.92 1.62 3.26
N PHE A 275 4.13 1.12 3.45
CA PHE A 275 4.60 -0.15 2.91
C PHE A 275 4.78 -1.18 4.02
N LEU A 276 4.20 -2.37 3.83
CA LEU A 276 4.38 -3.52 4.72
C LEU A 276 5.05 -4.65 3.96
N ILE A 277 6.23 -5.08 4.42
CA ILE A 277 6.96 -6.17 3.79
C ILE A 277 6.35 -7.49 4.23
N VAL A 278 5.92 -8.31 3.26
CA VAL A 278 5.43 -9.66 3.54
C VAL A 278 6.62 -10.62 3.60
N PRO A 279 6.77 -11.41 4.68
CA PRO A 279 7.83 -12.39 4.85
C PRO A 279 7.88 -13.39 3.69
N LYS A 280 9.10 -13.84 3.35
CA LYS A 280 9.33 -14.74 2.20
C LYS A 280 8.75 -16.14 2.42
N GLU A 281 8.52 -16.51 3.67
CA GLU A 281 7.92 -17.76 4.12
C GLU A 281 6.44 -17.86 3.77
N VAL A 282 5.77 -16.72 3.53
CA VAL A 282 4.35 -16.67 3.18
C VAL A 282 4.16 -17.14 1.74
N SER A 283 3.33 -18.17 1.56
CA SER A 283 2.96 -18.67 0.24
C SER A 283 2.00 -17.72 -0.48
N GLU A 284 1.94 -17.81 -1.80
CA GLU A 284 1.02 -17.00 -2.61
C GLU A 284 -0.43 -17.28 -2.27
N ASP A 285 -0.81 -18.55 -2.07
CA ASP A 285 -2.17 -18.92 -1.64
C ASP A 285 -2.52 -18.29 -0.28
N THR A 286 -1.58 -18.27 0.67
CA THR A 286 -1.82 -17.66 1.99
C THR A 286 -1.95 -16.14 1.88
N PHE A 287 -1.16 -15.51 1.01
CA PHE A 287 -1.25 -14.08 0.76
C PHE A 287 -2.56 -13.71 0.04
N MET A 288 -3.00 -14.48 -0.95
CA MET A 288 -4.29 -14.29 -1.62
C MET A 288 -5.46 -14.41 -0.63
N ARG A 289 -5.39 -15.35 0.32
CA ARG A 289 -6.36 -15.44 1.44
C ARG A 289 -6.36 -14.22 2.34
N LEU A 290 -5.20 -13.60 2.60
CA LEU A 290 -5.14 -12.33 3.33
C LEU A 290 -5.87 -11.24 2.57
N LEU A 291 -5.63 -11.12 1.26
CA LEU A 291 -6.29 -10.12 0.45
C LEU A 291 -7.81 -10.35 0.43
N GLU A 292 -8.25 -11.58 0.26
CA GLU A 292 -9.67 -11.93 0.35
C GLU A 292 -10.27 -11.56 1.70
N PHE A 293 -9.62 -11.98 2.80
CA PHE A 293 -10.04 -11.67 4.17
C PHE A 293 -10.20 -10.17 4.41
N LEU A 294 -9.24 -9.36 3.96
CA LEU A 294 -9.31 -7.91 4.11
C LEU A 294 -10.47 -7.29 3.30
N HIS A 295 -10.84 -7.88 2.17
CA HIS A 295 -11.89 -7.33 1.31
C HIS A 295 -13.30 -7.80 1.68
N THR A 296 -13.44 -9.00 2.24
CA THR A 296 -14.75 -9.65 2.46
C THR A 296 -15.03 -9.99 3.92
N GLY A 297 -14.03 -9.89 4.81
CA GLY A 297 -14.10 -10.31 6.21
C GLY A 297 -13.99 -11.82 6.42
N SER A 298 -13.83 -12.62 5.36
CA SER A 298 -13.75 -14.09 5.44
C SER A 298 -13.00 -14.68 4.24
N TYR A 299 -12.72 -15.98 4.27
CA TYR A 299 -12.27 -16.70 3.07
C TYR A 299 -12.82 -18.13 3.03
N PRO A 300 -13.08 -18.67 1.83
CA PRO A 300 -13.63 -20.00 1.66
C PRO A 300 -12.57 -21.11 1.86
N PRO A 301 -13.03 -22.32 2.23
CA PRO A 301 -14.38 -22.61 2.70
C PRO A 301 -14.57 -22.08 4.14
N ASP A 302 -15.63 -21.33 4.42
CA ASP A 302 -15.89 -20.78 5.76
C ASP A 302 -16.75 -21.75 6.58
N PRO A 303 -16.22 -22.34 7.67
CA PRO A 303 -16.96 -23.29 8.49
C PRO A 303 -18.15 -22.64 9.22
N HIS A 304 -18.16 -21.33 9.43
CA HIS A 304 -19.24 -20.62 10.12
C HIS A 304 -20.52 -20.54 9.27
N VAL A 305 -20.40 -20.48 7.95
CA VAL A 305 -21.54 -20.45 7.02
C VAL A 305 -22.31 -21.78 7.08
N PHE A 306 -21.59 -22.91 7.15
CA PHE A 306 -22.20 -24.24 7.25
C PHE A 306 -22.71 -24.55 8.67
N ALA A 307 -22.09 -23.97 9.70
CA ALA A 307 -22.52 -24.14 11.09
C ALA A 307 -23.83 -23.40 11.41
N GLY A 308 -24.15 -22.31 10.69
CA GLY A 308 -25.38 -21.52 10.89
C GLY A 308 -26.68 -22.22 10.46
N ALA A 309 -26.62 -23.17 9.53
CA ALA A 309 -27.79 -23.90 9.04
C ALA A 309 -28.23 -25.05 9.98
N ALA A 310 -27.37 -25.47 10.92
CA ALA A 310 -27.68 -26.49 11.91
C ALA A 310 -28.08 -25.82 13.24
N VAL A 311 -29.31 -25.33 13.31
CA VAL A 311 -29.91 -24.81 14.55
C VAL A 311 -30.20 -25.98 15.49
N SER A 312 -29.17 -26.46 16.19
CA SER A 312 -29.34 -27.20 17.44
C SER A 312 -28.53 -26.51 18.53
N ARG A 313 -29.27 -26.11 19.57
CA ARG A 313 -28.97 -25.31 20.75
C ARG A 313 -27.90 -25.89 21.70
N ASP A 314 -26.91 -26.62 21.21
CA ASP A 314 -25.76 -26.99 22.02
C ASP A 314 -24.68 -25.92 21.87
N VAL A 315 -24.39 -25.26 22.99
CA VAL A 315 -23.24 -24.36 23.19
C VAL A 315 -22.09 -24.81 22.30
N ARG A 316 -21.76 -24.01 21.27
CA ARG A 316 -20.71 -24.31 20.28
C ARG A 316 -19.48 -24.83 21.02
N ARG A 317 -19.27 -26.15 21.05
CA ARG A 317 -18.05 -26.74 21.61
C ARG A 317 -16.94 -26.42 20.62
N LYS A 318 -16.36 -25.22 20.75
CA LYS A 318 -15.17 -24.80 20.02
C LYS A 318 -14.06 -25.77 20.41
N ALA A 319 -13.76 -26.71 19.51
CA ALA A 319 -12.79 -27.76 19.76
C ALA A 319 -12.12 -28.13 18.44
N PRO A 320 -10.86 -28.59 18.47
CA PRO A 320 -10.21 -29.09 17.28
C PRO A 320 -10.97 -30.25 16.63
N PRO A 321 -10.83 -30.45 15.31
CA PRO A 321 -11.54 -31.47 14.57
C PRO A 321 -11.07 -32.88 14.89
N ILE A 322 -11.92 -33.86 14.62
CA ILE A 322 -11.62 -35.28 14.76
C ILE A 322 -11.12 -35.84 13.42
N ILE A 323 -10.03 -36.62 13.45
CA ILE A 323 -9.50 -37.30 12.26
C ILE A 323 -10.51 -38.37 11.81
N LYS A 324 -10.94 -38.33 10.56
CA LYS A 324 -11.75 -39.38 9.92
C LYS A 324 -11.04 -39.92 8.67
N SER A 325 -11.30 -41.19 8.35
CA SER A 325 -10.81 -41.80 7.11
C SER A 325 -11.42 -41.09 5.90
N GLN A 326 -10.62 -40.91 4.84
CA GLN A 326 -11.07 -40.26 3.62
C GLN A 326 -12.18 -41.08 2.95
N ASN A 327 -13.42 -40.56 2.95
CA ASN A 327 -14.41 -40.97 1.96
C ASN A 327 -14.24 -40.07 0.73
N THR A 328 -14.12 -40.72 -0.41
CA THR A 328 -13.49 -40.26 -1.66
C THR A 328 -14.22 -39.16 -2.43
N SER A 329 -14.68 -38.05 -1.83
CA SER A 329 -15.35 -37.01 -2.62
C SER A 329 -15.24 -35.52 -2.24
N VAL A 330 -14.58 -35.11 -1.14
CA VAL A 330 -14.45 -33.66 -0.87
C VAL A 330 -13.03 -33.29 -0.44
N GLY A 331 -12.24 -32.87 -1.42
CA GLY A 331 -10.91 -32.32 -1.27
C GLY A 331 -10.92 -30.81 -1.05
N ALA A 332 -10.99 -30.38 0.21
CA ALA A 332 -10.56 -29.05 0.58
C ALA A 332 -9.53 -29.17 1.72
N VAL A 333 -8.32 -28.66 1.48
CA VAL A 333 -7.30 -28.48 2.52
C VAL A 333 -7.65 -27.20 3.28
N VAL A 334 -8.32 -27.36 4.42
CA VAL A 334 -8.90 -26.26 5.18
C VAL A 334 -8.10 -25.95 6.44
N VAL A 335 -7.87 -26.94 7.31
CA VAL A 335 -7.19 -26.76 8.61
C VAL A 335 -5.73 -26.36 8.40
N LEU A 336 -5.01 -27.04 7.49
CA LEU A 336 -3.62 -26.69 7.20
C LEU A 336 -3.50 -25.24 6.69
N ALA A 337 -4.48 -24.79 5.93
CA ALA A 337 -4.44 -23.46 5.35
C ALA A 337 -4.82 -22.37 6.37
N ASP A 338 -5.72 -22.66 7.32
CA ASP A 338 -5.97 -21.79 8.48
C ASP A 338 -4.73 -21.70 9.38
N ILE A 339 -3.98 -22.79 9.58
CA ILE A 339 -2.69 -22.76 10.31
C ILE A 339 -1.68 -21.84 9.62
N ARG A 340 -1.55 -21.95 8.29
CA ARG A 340 -0.68 -21.05 7.52
C ARG A 340 -1.13 -19.59 7.63
N PHE A 341 -2.44 -19.35 7.67
CA PHE A 341 -3.00 -18.02 7.87
C PHE A 341 -2.72 -17.47 9.28
N ALA A 342 -2.82 -18.31 10.31
CA ALA A 342 -2.42 -17.94 11.67
C ALA A 342 -0.94 -17.59 11.75
N LYS A 343 -0.07 -18.36 11.08
CA LYS A 343 1.37 -18.07 10.99
C LYS A 343 1.67 -16.78 10.23
N LEU A 344 0.93 -16.47 9.16
CA LEU A 344 1.00 -15.15 8.52
C LEU A 344 0.66 -14.06 9.54
N GLY A 345 -0.40 -14.24 10.33
CA GLY A 345 -0.77 -13.33 11.41
C GLY A 345 0.38 -13.09 12.39
N LEU A 346 1.05 -14.16 12.81
CA LEU A 346 2.23 -14.07 13.69
C LEU A 346 3.40 -13.31 13.06
N TYR A 347 3.77 -13.66 11.82
CA TYR A 347 4.91 -13.00 11.17
C TYR A 347 4.68 -11.51 10.91
N MET A 348 3.43 -11.13 10.66
CA MET A 348 3.05 -9.74 10.37
C MET A 348 2.63 -8.95 11.63
N GLY A 349 2.41 -9.62 12.76
CA GLY A 349 1.80 -9.03 13.96
C GLY A 349 0.31 -8.71 13.80
N PHE A 350 -0.40 -9.44 12.93
CA PHE A 350 -1.83 -9.30 12.69
C PHE A 350 -2.63 -10.25 13.58
N GLU A 351 -2.85 -9.86 14.84
CA GLU A 351 -3.62 -10.64 15.81
C GLU A 351 -5.06 -10.92 15.35
N ASP A 352 -5.67 -10.04 14.55
CA ASP A 352 -7.01 -10.30 13.98
C ASP A 352 -6.99 -11.52 13.06
N CYS A 353 -5.94 -11.65 12.23
CA CYS A 353 -5.77 -12.78 11.32
C CYS A 353 -5.51 -14.08 12.09
N LYS A 354 -4.66 -14.03 13.13
CA LYS A 354 -4.37 -15.17 13.99
C LYS A 354 -5.63 -15.66 14.72
N THR A 355 -6.35 -14.73 15.34
CA THR A 355 -7.56 -15.03 16.11
C THR A 355 -8.65 -15.62 15.22
N TYR A 356 -8.86 -15.05 14.02
CA TYR A 356 -9.83 -15.55 13.05
C TYR A 356 -9.49 -16.97 12.60
N ALA A 357 -8.23 -17.26 12.26
CA ALA A 357 -7.81 -18.61 11.89
C ALA A 357 -7.99 -19.62 13.03
N LEU A 358 -7.60 -19.28 14.26
CA LEU A 358 -7.77 -20.16 15.42
C LEU A 358 -9.24 -20.46 15.72
N ASP A 359 -10.15 -19.48 15.53
CA ASP A 359 -11.58 -19.70 15.69
C ASP A 359 -12.13 -20.67 14.62
N ARG A 360 -11.71 -20.50 13.36
CA ARG A 360 -12.07 -21.40 12.26
C ARG A 360 -11.57 -22.82 12.51
N MET A 361 -10.31 -22.97 12.92
CA MET A 361 -9.71 -24.27 13.26
C MET A 361 -10.49 -25.02 14.33
N ASN A 362 -11.15 -24.31 15.25
CA ASN A 362 -12.00 -24.88 16.31
C ASN A 362 -13.48 -25.06 15.91
N THR A 363 -13.85 -24.65 14.70
CA THR A 363 -15.21 -24.77 14.18
C THR A 363 -15.38 -26.02 13.31
N TYR A 364 -14.29 -26.54 12.72
CA TYR A 364 -14.35 -27.82 12.02
C TYR A 364 -14.66 -28.96 12.99
N ARG A 365 -15.70 -29.75 12.68
CA ARG A 365 -16.04 -30.95 13.46
C ARG A 365 -15.12 -32.13 13.12
N VAL A 366 -14.76 -32.23 11.85
CA VAL A 366 -14.05 -33.38 11.27
C VAL A 366 -12.94 -32.89 10.34
N MET A 367 -11.83 -33.61 10.32
CA MET A 367 -10.72 -33.39 9.42
C MET A 367 -10.47 -34.64 8.57
N TYR A 368 -10.48 -34.45 7.25
CA TYR A 368 -10.13 -35.47 6.24
C TYR A 368 -8.75 -35.23 5.62
N GLU A 369 -8.13 -34.09 5.93
CA GLU A 369 -6.76 -33.74 5.55
C GLU A 369 -5.73 -34.65 6.21
N ASP A 370 -4.50 -34.59 5.71
CA ASP A 370 -3.36 -35.24 6.30
C ASP A 370 -3.00 -34.63 7.67
N PRO A 371 -3.27 -35.32 8.79
CA PRO A 371 -2.98 -34.80 10.12
C PRO A 371 -1.49 -34.61 10.38
N VAL A 372 -0.62 -35.36 9.69
CA VAL A 372 0.83 -35.23 9.85
C VAL A 372 1.32 -33.94 9.21
N ALA A 373 0.74 -33.53 8.07
CA ALA A 373 1.07 -32.26 7.43
C ALA A 373 0.68 -31.06 8.31
N VAL A 374 -0.50 -31.14 8.96
CA VAL A 374 -0.97 -30.14 9.94
C VAL A 374 0.00 -29.98 11.09
N LEU A 375 0.38 -31.08 11.75
CA LEU A 375 1.34 -31.05 12.86
C LEU A 375 2.71 -30.55 12.39
N LYS A 376 3.21 -31.03 11.25
CA LYS A 376 4.49 -30.54 10.69
C LYS A 376 4.47 -29.03 10.46
N GLU A 377 3.37 -28.47 9.96
CA GLU A 377 3.28 -27.02 9.74
C GLU A 377 3.26 -26.23 11.05
N ILE A 378 2.53 -26.69 12.08
CA ILE A 378 2.53 -26.06 13.41
C ILE A 378 3.94 -26.01 13.99
N TYR A 379 4.66 -27.13 13.92
CA TYR A 379 6.00 -27.27 14.51
C TYR A 379 7.15 -26.89 13.56
N ARG A 380 6.85 -26.24 12.43
CA ARG A 380 7.85 -25.75 11.48
C ARG A 380 8.30 -24.34 11.83
N GLY A 381 9.60 -24.17 12.06
CA GLY A 381 10.24 -22.87 12.33
C GLY A 381 10.92 -22.85 13.69
N SER A 382 11.59 -21.75 14.01
CA SER A 382 12.34 -21.59 15.28
C SER A 382 11.47 -21.08 16.43
N GLU A 383 10.49 -20.24 16.17
CA GLU A 383 9.56 -19.72 17.18
C GLU A 383 8.22 -20.44 17.08
N LEU A 384 7.85 -21.15 18.15
CA LEU A 384 6.59 -21.86 18.24
C LEU A 384 5.56 -21.02 18.99
N ASP A 385 4.42 -20.80 18.36
CA ASP A 385 3.34 -20.05 18.96
C ASP A 385 2.63 -20.86 20.06
N PRO A 386 2.46 -20.28 21.27
CA PRO A 386 1.81 -20.97 22.38
C PRO A 386 0.38 -21.42 22.07
N ASP A 387 -0.41 -20.62 21.34
CA ASP A 387 -1.80 -20.96 21.05
C ASP A 387 -1.91 -22.12 20.06
N LEU A 388 -1.04 -22.14 19.04
CA LEU A 388 -0.94 -23.28 18.12
C LEU A 388 -0.46 -24.56 18.84
N LYS A 389 0.45 -24.47 19.82
CA LYS A 389 0.86 -25.62 20.65
C LYS A 389 -0.27 -26.13 21.54
N VAL A 390 -1.03 -25.22 22.16
CA VAL A 390 -2.22 -25.57 22.94
C VAL A 390 -3.25 -26.25 22.04
N TRP A 391 -3.52 -25.68 20.87
CA TRP A 391 -4.43 -26.26 19.89
C TRP A 391 -3.97 -27.64 19.44
N ALA A 392 -2.67 -27.83 19.13
CA ALA A 392 -2.11 -29.12 18.72
C ALA A 392 -2.32 -30.19 19.79
N ARG A 393 -2.09 -29.86 21.06
CA ARG A 393 -2.31 -30.80 22.17
C ARG A 393 -3.78 -31.16 22.34
N MET A 394 -4.68 -30.18 22.31
CA MET A 394 -6.12 -30.41 22.32
C MET A 394 -6.57 -31.25 21.13
N PHE A 395 -5.96 -31.03 19.95
CA PHE A 395 -6.23 -31.83 18.76
C PHE A 395 -5.79 -33.28 18.95
N LEU A 396 -4.61 -33.54 19.53
CA LEU A 396 -4.12 -34.90 19.79
C LEU A 396 -4.99 -35.66 20.81
N THR A 397 -5.48 -34.98 21.85
CA THR A 397 -6.31 -35.60 22.89
C THR A 397 -7.80 -35.62 22.55
N ARG A 398 -8.22 -35.00 21.43
CA ARG A 398 -9.64 -34.94 21.05
C ARG A 398 -10.22 -36.34 20.85
N CYS A 399 -11.27 -36.61 21.61
CA CYS A 399 -12.11 -37.79 21.51
C CYS A 399 -13.44 -37.43 20.82
N PRO A 400 -14.04 -38.34 20.03
CA PRO A 400 -15.41 -38.20 19.54
C PRO A 400 -16.39 -38.04 20.70
N ASP A 401 -17.29 -37.05 20.60
CA ASP A 401 -18.35 -36.88 21.59
C ASP A 401 -19.28 -38.10 21.53
N THR A 402 -19.36 -38.88 22.60
CA THR A 402 -20.40 -39.90 22.80
C THR A 402 -21.72 -39.18 23.10
N SER A 403 -22.34 -38.58 22.08
CA SER A 403 -23.70 -38.06 22.21
C SER A 403 -24.67 -39.23 22.32
N SER A 404 -25.03 -39.54 23.57
CA SER A 404 -26.11 -40.40 24.08
C SER A 404 -26.16 -41.88 23.62
N PRO A 405 -26.22 -42.84 24.56
CA PRO A 405 -26.74 -44.16 24.26
C PRO A 405 -28.23 -43.99 23.94
N GLY A 406 -28.57 -43.94 22.66
CA GLY A 406 -29.94 -44.18 22.22
C GLY A 406 -30.34 -45.55 22.75
N ARG A 407 -31.16 -45.58 23.80
CA ARG A 407 -31.88 -46.77 24.24
C ARG A 407 -32.80 -47.20 23.11
N TYR A 408 -32.27 -47.93 22.14
CA TYR A 408 -33.07 -48.84 21.34
C TYR A 408 -32.85 -50.24 21.92
N HIS A 409 -33.94 -50.77 22.44
CA HIS A 409 -34.07 -52.12 22.93
C HIS A 409 -33.60 -53.15 21.89
N GLY A 410 -32.98 -54.21 22.39
CA GLY A 410 -33.11 -55.54 21.78
C GLY A 410 -31.92 -55.99 20.94
N ASP A 411 -31.09 -56.79 21.60
CA ASP A 411 -30.39 -57.94 21.03
C ASP A 411 -29.13 -57.76 20.18
N LEU A 412 -28.18 -58.64 20.56
CA LEU A 412 -26.96 -59.09 19.89
C LEU A 412 -25.71 -58.20 20.03
N ARG A 413 -24.81 -58.72 20.89
CA ARG A 413 -23.34 -58.75 20.73
C ARG A 413 -22.84 -57.97 19.51
N ASP A 414 -22.50 -56.70 19.72
CA ASP A 414 -21.44 -56.08 18.95
C ASP A 414 -20.66 -55.16 19.87
N HIS A 415 -19.33 -55.31 19.85
CA HIS A 415 -18.45 -54.47 20.65
C HIS A 415 -18.69 -53.02 20.23
N SER A 416 -19.24 -52.18 21.12
CA SER A 416 -19.30 -50.74 20.87
C SER A 416 -17.86 -50.21 20.84
N THR A 417 -17.22 -50.26 19.66
CA THR A 417 -15.88 -49.73 19.47
C THR A 417 -15.97 -48.23 19.56
N VAL A 418 -15.77 -47.71 20.77
CA VAL A 418 -15.61 -46.27 21.00
C VAL A 418 -14.47 -45.82 20.11
N GLU A 419 -14.76 -44.91 19.19
CA GLU A 419 -13.75 -44.43 18.25
C GLU A 419 -12.62 -43.74 19.02
N PRO A 420 -11.35 -44.11 18.78
CA PRO A 420 -10.24 -43.68 19.62
C PRO A 420 -9.89 -42.19 19.41
N PRO A 421 -9.21 -41.56 20.39
CA PRO A 421 -8.64 -40.23 20.25
C PRO A 421 -7.70 -40.10 19.04
N ASN A 422 -7.52 -38.87 18.58
CA ASN A 422 -6.68 -38.57 17.42
C ASN A 422 -5.24 -39.09 17.56
N LEU A 423 -4.60 -38.99 18.73
CA LEU A 423 -3.25 -39.53 18.94
C LEU A 423 -3.19 -41.04 18.69
N LEU A 424 -4.13 -41.82 19.22
CA LEU A 424 -4.19 -43.26 19.01
C LEU A 424 -4.46 -43.63 17.55
N LYS A 425 -5.23 -42.82 16.82
CA LYS A 425 -5.40 -42.99 15.36
C LYS A 425 -4.09 -42.81 14.61
N LEU A 426 -3.27 -41.83 15.00
CA LEU A 426 -1.95 -41.58 14.42
C LEU A 426 -0.94 -42.68 14.77
N GLU A 427 -1.04 -43.24 15.97
CA GLU A 427 -0.20 -44.34 16.44
C GLU A 427 -0.71 -45.73 16.00
N SER A 428 -1.88 -45.85 15.36
CA SER A 428 -2.44 -47.16 14.99
C SER A 428 -1.50 -47.95 14.07
N ARG A 429 -1.25 -49.22 14.39
CA ARG A 429 -0.35 -50.10 13.61
C ARG A 429 -0.78 -50.26 12.15
N GLN A 430 -2.09 -50.26 11.90
CA GLN A 430 -2.69 -50.39 10.58
C GLN A 430 -3.05 -49.02 9.97
N GLY A 431 -2.74 -47.92 10.66
CA GLY A 431 -3.08 -46.57 10.23
C GLY A 431 -2.17 -46.06 9.10
N PRO A 432 -2.73 -45.35 8.10
CA PRO A 432 -1.97 -44.87 6.94
C PRO A 432 -0.93 -43.78 7.30
N TYR A 433 -1.06 -43.16 8.47
CA TYR A 433 -0.23 -42.04 8.90
C TYR A 433 0.98 -42.45 9.76
N ARG A 434 1.01 -43.69 10.27
CA ARG A 434 1.92 -44.11 11.35
C ARG A 434 3.39 -43.83 11.04
N SER A 435 3.88 -44.32 9.89
CA SER A 435 5.29 -44.15 9.51
C SER A 435 5.68 -42.68 9.43
N ARG A 436 4.88 -41.87 8.72
CA ARG A 436 5.13 -40.42 8.54
C ARG A 436 5.02 -39.64 9.85
N PHE A 437 4.12 -40.07 10.75
CA PHE A 437 3.95 -39.49 12.08
C PHE A 437 5.22 -39.73 12.93
N PHE A 438 5.72 -40.96 13.03
CA PHE A 438 6.97 -41.23 13.76
C PHE A 438 8.18 -40.54 13.16
N THR A 439 8.26 -40.40 11.83
CA THR A 439 9.30 -39.55 11.20
C THR A 439 9.16 -38.08 11.61
N ALA A 440 7.94 -37.56 11.73
CA ALA A 440 7.73 -36.18 12.17
C ALA A 440 8.18 -35.94 13.62
N ILE A 441 7.93 -36.91 14.51
CA ILE A 441 8.38 -36.88 15.91
C ILE A 441 9.90 -36.81 15.96
N GLY A 442 10.59 -37.71 15.26
CA GLY A 442 12.06 -37.77 15.27
C GLY A 442 12.76 -36.52 14.72
N VAL A 443 12.05 -35.64 14.01
CA VAL A 443 12.58 -34.39 13.45
C VAL A 443 12.27 -33.17 14.32
N SER A 444 11.34 -33.26 15.28
CA SER A 444 10.91 -32.13 16.11
C SER A 444 10.74 -32.52 17.57
N GLY A 445 11.73 -32.17 18.41
CA GLY A 445 11.67 -32.40 19.86
C GLY A 445 10.49 -31.68 20.54
N ALA A 446 10.10 -30.51 20.04
CA ALA A 446 8.93 -29.80 20.57
C ALA A 446 7.60 -30.51 20.28
N LEU A 447 7.48 -31.17 19.12
CA LEU A 447 6.34 -32.02 18.81
C LEU A 447 6.35 -33.27 19.70
N GLU A 448 7.52 -33.88 19.89
CA GLU A 448 7.68 -35.02 20.79
C GLU A 448 7.25 -34.70 22.23
N ASP A 449 7.65 -33.55 22.77
CA ASP A 449 7.27 -33.09 24.10
C ASP A 449 5.76 -32.97 24.27
N ASP A 450 5.07 -32.34 23.31
CA ASP A 450 3.63 -32.14 23.40
C ASP A 450 2.85 -33.45 23.13
N ILE A 451 3.40 -34.38 22.35
CA ILE A 451 2.86 -35.75 22.23
C ILE A 451 3.00 -36.50 23.55
N ASN A 452 4.14 -36.40 24.24
CA ASN A 452 4.34 -37.05 25.52
C ASN A 452 3.36 -36.52 26.58
N LYS A 453 3.08 -35.21 26.57
CA LYS A 453 2.03 -34.60 27.41
C LYS A 453 0.64 -35.13 27.04
N ALA A 454 0.29 -35.12 25.75
CA ALA A 454 -0.99 -35.65 25.28
C ALA A 454 -1.18 -37.14 25.65
N ARG A 455 -0.10 -37.94 25.58
CA ARG A 455 -0.11 -39.35 25.99
C ARG A 455 -0.34 -39.49 27.50
N ALA A 456 0.27 -38.64 28.33
CA ALA A 456 0.04 -38.62 29.77
C ALA A 456 -1.41 -38.22 30.13
N GLU A 457 -1.98 -37.25 29.41
CA GLU A 457 -3.39 -36.85 29.54
C GLU A 457 -4.32 -38.02 29.18
N LEU A 458 -4.06 -38.71 28.06
CA LEU A 458 -4.87 -39.85 27.63
C LEU A 458 -4.72 -41.09 28.54
N LYS A 459 -3.54 -41.33 29.14
CA LYS A 459 -3.34 -42.34 30.18
C LYS A 459 -4.22 -42.06 31.40
N THR A 460 -4.24 -40.81 31.87
CA THR A 460 -5.10 -40.38 32.98
C THR A 460 -6.59 -40.57 32.64
N ALA A 461 -6.96 -40.38 31.37
CA ALA A 461 -8.31 -40.59 30.87
C ALA A 461 -8.66 -42.07 30.55
N GLY A 462 -7.76 -43.03 30.78
CA GLY A 462 -8.01 -44.46 30.62
C GLY A 462 -7.94 -45.01 29.18
N TRP A 463 -7.29 -44.28 28.26
CA TRP A 463 -7.14 -44.71 26.87
C TRP A 463 -5.89 -45.55 26.57
N TYR A 464 -4.93 -45.59 27.49
CA TYR A 464 -3.63 -46.27 27.37
C TYR A 464 -3.37 -47.25 28.50
#